data_AF-A0A2I0TAI4-F1
#
_entry.id   AF-A0A2I0TAI4-F1
#
_cell.length_a   1.000
_cell.length_b   1.000
_cell.length_c   1.000
_cell.angle_alpha   90.00
_cell.angle_beta   90.00
_cell.angle_gamma   90.00
#
_symmetry.space_group_name_H-M   'P 1'
#
loop_
_entity.id
_entity.type
_entity.pdbx_description
1 polymer ?
#
loop_
_entity_poly.entity_id
_entity_poly.type
_entity_poly.pdbx_seq_one_letter_code
_entity_poly.pdbx_strand_id
1 'polypeptide(L)'
;MLKEKGEYMQWYNGELLQMAKELGYKLLPAFNTTSGLPYPRHYDAIMRYISQPPLLLDVHIHKPMLNARTWMDSLLAFFPGLQVLKGDIRPAIETHEMLYQVIKKHNFLPEAFTTDFRVHWAQHPLRPEFAESTYFLYKTRGFVATIKPYNGCSEITNPEVVKEKIALMQRGQCMFAEKARNIQKAGAIGGIVIDDNEGSSSDTAPLFQMAGDGKNTDDITIPMLFLFNKEGNIILDAIREYESVEVLLSDKAKDRGADALFGSSSFVFDIGNGFLMKQLISEMCHYLPPLPS
;
A
#
# COMPACT_ATOMS: atom_id res chain seq x y z
N MET A 1 12.62 15.82 -26.19
CA MET A 1 11.58 16.78 -26.63
C MET A 1 10.47 17.06 -25.61
N LEU A 2 10.40 16.43 -24.41
CA LEU A 2 9.37 16.77 -23.40
C LEU A 2 9.84 16.70 -21.92
N LYS A 3 11.14 16.84 -21.63
CA LYS A 3 11.65 16.77 -20.24
C LYS A 3 12.86 17.65 -19.95
N GLU A 4 13.02 18.78 -20.64
CA GLU A 4 14.14 19.67 -20.33
C GLU A 4 13.82 20.82 -19.38
N LYS A 5 12.56 21.07 -19.04
CA LYS A 5 12.20 22.12 -18.06
C LYS A 5 11.00 21.65 -17.26
N GLY A 6 11.11 21.69 -15.93
CA GLY A 6 10.10 21.28 -14.95
C GLY A 6 8.85 22.16 -14.94
N GLU A 7 8.28 22.44 -16.11
CA GLU A 7 6.95 22.99 -16.27
C GLU A 7 6.00 21.81 -16.47
N TYR A 8 5.13 21.58 -15.49
CA TYR A 8 3.93 20.78 -15.67
C TYR A 8 3.26 21.21 -16.98
N MET A 9 2.77 20.27 -17.80
CA MET A 9 1.99 20.62 -18.98
C MET A 9 0.74 21.38 -18.52
N GLN A 10 0.76 22.72 -18.52
CA GLN A 10 -0.32 23.53 -17.98
C GLN A 10 -1.65 23.34 -18.72
N TRP A 11 -1.59 22.80 -19.94
CA TRP A 11 -2.75 22.46 -20.75
C TRP A 11 -3.33 21.07 -20.45
N TYR A 12 -2.57 20.20 -19.77
CA TYR A 12 -2.99 18.82 -19.49
C TYR A 12 -3.74 18.77 -18.16
N ASN A 13 -5.04 18.55 -18.21
CA ASN A 13 -5.92 18.49 -17.05
C ASN A 13 -6.18 17.05 -16.56
N GLY A 14 -5.27 16.12 -16.87
CA GLY A 14 -5.40 14.74 -16.43
C GLY A 14 -6.32 13.89 -17.31
N GLU A 15 -6.55 14.28 -18.56
CA GLU A 15 -7.46 13.59 -19.48
C GLU A 15 -7.07 12.13 -19.71
N LEU A 16 -5.78 11.81 -19.81
CA LEU A 16 -5.32 10.43 -19.95
C LEU A 16 -5.49 9.64 -18.65
N LEU A 17 -5.34 10.28 -17.49
CA LEU A 17 -5.57 9.66 -16.19
C LEU A 17 -7.06 9.36 -15.97
N GLN A 18 -7.92 10.30 -16.36
CA GLN A 18 -9.38 10.14 -16.33
C GLN A 18 -9.81 9.01 -17.27
N MET A 19 -9.26 8.95 -18.47
CA MET A 19 -9.53 7.89 -19.44
C MET A 19 -9.00 6.53 -18.96
N ALA A 20 -7.83 6.47 -18.32
CA ALA A 20 -7.31 5.24 -17.72
C ALA A 20 -8.21 4.75 -16.58
N LYS A 21 -8.70 5.67 -15.73
CA LYS A 21 -9.67 5.38 -14.66
C LYS A 21 -11.00 4.87 -15.22
N GLU A 22 -11.54 5.51 -16.25
CA GLU A 22 -12.76 5.07 -16.93
C GLU A 22 -12.61 3.71 -17.61
N LEU A 23 -11.46 3.48 -18.27
CA LEU A 23 -11.16 2.18 -18.87
C LEU A 23 -11.07 1.10 -17.79
N GLY A 24 -10.40 1.39 -16.67
CA GLY A 24 -10.37 0.52 -15.49
C GLY A 24 -11.78 0.17 -14.99
N TYR A 25 -12.66 1.14 -14.83
CA TYR A 25 -14.06 0.90 -14.43
C TYR A 25 -14.87 0.12 -15.47
N LYS A 26 -14.60 0.29 -16.76
CA LYS A 26 -15.25 -0.49 -17.83
C LYS A 26 -14.73 -1.92 -17.89
N LEU A 27 -13.49 -2.16 -17.50
CA LEU A 27 -12.87 -3.48 -17.44
C LEU A 27 -13.18 -4.23 -16.14
N LEU A 28 -13.48 -3.53 -15.04
CA LEU A 28 -13.84 -4.15 -13.75
C LEU A 28 -15.00 -5.16 -13.86
N PRO A 29 -16.09 -4.91 -14.61
CA PRO A 29 -17.14 -5.90 -14.85
C PRO A 29 -16.68 -7.19 -15.54
N ALA A 30 -15.57 -7.18 -16.28
CA ALA A 30 -15.01 -8.41 -16.86
C ALA A 30 -14.50 -9.38 -15.78
N PHE A 31 -14.21 -8.87 -14.58
CA PHE A 31 -13.90 -9.68 -13.40
C PHE A 31 -15.16 -10.10 -12.62
N ASN A 32 -16.34 -9.57 -12.97
CA ASN A 32 -17.64 -9.95 -12.43
C ASN A 32 -18.27 -11.07 -13.29
N THR A 33 -17.61 -12.23 -13.35
CA THR A 33 -18.06 -13.35 -14.19
C THR A 33 -19.17 -14.17 -13.50
N THR A 34 -20.17 -14.59 -14.27
CA THR A 34 -21.28 -15.50 -13.86
C THR A 34 -20.81 -16.89 -13.38
N SER A 35 -19.53 -17.23 -13.56
CA SER A 35 -18.93 -18.48 -13.06
C SER A 35 -18.91 -18.56 -11.53
N GLY A 36 -19.13 -17.45 -10.82
CA GLY A 36 -19.12 -17.41 -9.36
C GLY A 36 -17.73 -17.71 -8.76
N LEU A 37 -16.65 -17.70 -9.56
CA LEU A 37 -15.29 -17.86 -9.07
C LEU A 37 -14.80 -16.52 -8.50
N PRO A 38 -14.71 -16.37 -7.18
CA PRO A 38 -14.36 -15.09 -6.59
C PRO A 38 -12.86 -14.84 -6.81
N TYR A 39 -12.49 -13.61 -7.16
CA TYR A 39 -11.10 -13.11 -7.18
C TYR A 39 -10.24 -13.64 -5.99
N PRO A 40 -10.76 -13.66 -4.75
CA PRO A 40 -10.14 -14.36 -3.62
C PRO A 40 -9.67 -15.80 -3.91
N ARG A 41 -10.52 -16.64 -4.51
CA ARG A 41 -10.24 -18.07 -4.77
C ARG A 41 -9.13 -18.26 -5.80
N HIS A 42 -9.06 -17.40 -6.80
CA HIS A 42 -7.97 -17.42 -7.78
C HIS A 42 -6.65 -17.03 -7.15
N TYR A 43 -6.63 -15.92 -6.40
CA TYR A 43 -5.44 -15.52 -5.68
C TYR A 43 -4.97 -16.59 -4.70
N ASP A 44 -5.88 -17.19 -3.93
CA ASP A 44 -5.52 -18.20 -2.94
C ASP A 44 -4.95 -19.45 -3.61
N ALA A 45 -5.44 -19.82 -4.80
CA ALA A 45 -4.86 -20.89 -5.61
C ALA A 45 -3.47 -20.53 -6.15
N ILE A 46 -3.27 -19.29 -6.63
CA ILE A 46 -1.95 -18.79 -7.09
C ILE A 46 -0.96 -18.83 -5.93
N MET A 47 -1.32 -18.27 -4.77
CA MET A 47 -0.46 -18.26 -3.60
C MET A 47 -0.17 -19.65 -3.04
N ARG A 48 -1.06 -20.63 -3.26
CA ARG A 48 -0.87 -22.00 -2.79
C ARG A 48 0.01 -22.84 -3.71
N TYR A 49 -0.11 -22.68 -5.02
CA TYR A 49 0.52 -23.59 -6.00
C TYR A 49 1.61 -22.95 -6.84
N ILE A 50 1.48 -21.67 -7.20
CA ILE A 50 2.43 -20.95 -8.08
C ILE A 50 3.46 -20.18 -7.24
N SER A 51 3.04 -19.62 -6.12
CA SER A 51 3.93 -18.86 -5.23
C SER A 51 4.87 -19.79 -4.49
N GLN A 52 6.15 -19.73 -4.85
CA GLN A 52 7.27 -20.34 -4.14
C GLN A 52 8.17 -19.21 -3.66
N PRO A 53 7.90 -18.60 -2.49
CA PRO A 53 8.54 -17.36 -2.07
C PRO A 53 10.07 -17.44 -2.19
N PRO A 54 10.72 -16.45 -2.83
CA PRO A 54 10.16 -15.18 -3.34
C PRO A 54 9.72 -15.19 -4.83
N LEU A 55 9.66 -16.36 -5.49
CA LEU A 55 9.39 -16.50 -6.92
C LEU A 55 7.95 -16.96 -7.23
N LEU A 56 7.45 -16.57 -8.40
CA LEU A 56 6.21 -17.08 -8.97
C LEU A 56 6.58 -17.97 -10.16
N LEU A 57 6.42 -19.28 -10.03
CA LEU A 57 6.79 -20.25 -11.07
C LEU A 57 5.54 -20.97 -11.59
N ASP A 58 5.44 -21.06 -12.92
CA ASP A 58 4.35 -21.77 -13.57
C ASP A 58 4.37 -23.25 -13.21
N VAL A 59 3.20 -23.82 -12.92
CA VAL A 59 3.01 -25.23 -12.59
C VAL A 59 2.02 -25.90 -13.53
N HIS A 60 2.09 -27.22 -13.66
CA HIS A 60 1.11 -27.96 -14.45
C HIS A 60 -0.25 -28.03 -13.75
N ILE A 61 -1.33 -27.72 -14.46
CA ILE A 61 -2.71 -27.69 -13.93
C ILE A 61 -3.10 -29.02 -13.27
N HIS A 62 -2.80 -30.15 -13.91
CA HIS A 62 -3.16 -31.48 -13.38
C HIS A 62 -2.09 -32.08 -12.43
N LYS A 63 -0.93 -31.43 -12.31
CA LYS A 63 0.19 -31.88 -11.46
C LYS A 63 0.85 -30.64 -10.83
N PRO A 64 0.20 -30.00 -9.84
CA PRO A 64 0.62 -28.71 -9.32
C PRO A 64 1.95 -28.75 -8.56
N MET A 65 2.46 -29.95 -8.22
CA MET A 65 3.77 -30.14 -7.60
C MET A 65 4.93 -30.12 -8.61
N LEU A 66 4.63 -30.06 -9.92
CA LEU A 66 5.62 -30.03 -10.97
C LEU A 66 5.63 -28.65 -11.62
N ASN A 67 6.78 -27.99 -11.57
CA ASN A 67 7.01 -26.74 -12.26
C ASN A 67 6.97 -26.99 -13.78
N ALA A 68 6.12 -26.25 -14.48
CA ALA A 68 6.04 -26.24 -15.94
C ALA A 68 7.18 -25.43 -16.55
N ARG A 69 7.67 -24.40 -15.84
CA ARG A 69 8.81 -23.57 -16.23
C ARG A 69 9.80 -23.40 -15.06
N THR A 70 11.07 -23.23 -15.39
CA THR A 70 12.17 -23.02 -14.42
C THR A 70 12.68 -21.58 -14.39
N TRP A 71 11.90 -20.67 -14.97
CA TRP A 71 12.24 -19.26 -15.15
C TRP A 71 10.99 -18.41 -14.99
N MET A 72 11.20 -17.15 -14.63
CA MET A 72 10.17 -16.15 -14.35
C MET A 72 10.26 -15.02 -15.39
N ASP A 73 9.12 -14.65 -15.94
CA ASP A 73 8.98 -13.52 -16.88
C ASP A 73 9.02 -12.17 -16.15
N SER A 74 9.55 -11.14 -16.82
CA SER A 74 9.51 -9.73 -16.37
C SER A 74 8.07 -9.24 -16.18
N LEU A 75 7.14 -9.76 -16.98
CA LEU A 75 5.70 -9.47 -16.90
C LEU A 75 5.14 -9.72 -15.50
N LEU A 76 5.63 -10.74 -14.79
CA LEU A 76 5.13 -11.07 -13.45
C LEU A 76 5.42 -9.98 -12.41
N ALA A 77 6.19 -8.95 -12.77
CA ALA A 77 6.38 -7.75 -11.96
C ALA A 77 5.10 -6.94 -11.71
N PHE A 78 3.96 -7.24 -12.37
CA PHE A 78 2.66 -6.62 -12.02
C PHE A 78 2.07 -7.20 -10.73
N PHE A 79 2.46 -8.42 -10.37
CA PHE A 79 1.81 -9.19 -9.30
C PHE A 79 1.94 -8.54 -7.91
N PRO A 80 3.08 -7.93 -7.52
CA PRO A 80 3.17 -7.17 -6.28
C PRO A 80 2.13 -6.03 -6.21
N GLY A 81 1.89 -5.30 -7.29
CA GLY A 81 0.83 -4.29 -7.36
C GLY A 81 -0.56 -4.89 -7.11
N LEU A 82 -0.83 -6.07 -7.68
CA LEU A 82 -2.07 -6.80 -7.43
C LEU A 82 -2.20 -7.27 -5.97
N GLN A 83 -1.11 -7.73 -5.36
CA GLN A 83 -1.05 -8.14 -3.96
C GLN A 83 -1.35 -6.95 -3.04
N VAL A 84 -0.82 -5.76 -3.36
CA VAL A 84 -1.15 -4.50 -2.66
C VAL A 84 -2.63 -4.16 -2.80
N LEU A 85 -3.19 -4.24 -4.00
CA LEU A 85 -4.63 -4.01 -4.23
C LEU A 85 -5.52 -5.02 -3.50
N LYS A 86 -5.05 -6.25 -3.28
CA LYS A 86 -5.74 -7.25 -2.43
C LYS A 86 -5.58 -6.97 -0.92
N GLY A 87 -4.56 -6.21 -0.53
CA GLY A 87 -4.18 -5.95 0.86
C GLY A 87 -3.16 -6.94 1.45
N ASP A 88 -2.54 -7.81 0.64
CA ASP A 88 -1.51 -8.76 1.08
C ASP A 88 -0.11 -8.17 0.83
N ILE A 89 0.30 -7.25 1.69
CA ILE A 89 1.45 -6.38 1.37
C ILE A 89 2.80 -7.02 1.70
N ARG A 90 2.90 -7.89 2.71
CA ARG A 90 4.20 -8.52 3.04
C ARG A 90 4.73 -9.35 1.86
N PRO A 91 3.94 -10.26 1.25
CA PRO A 91 4.39 -11.00 0.07
C PRO A 91 4.65 -10.09 -1.14
N ALA A 92 3.93 -8.96 -1.23
CA ALA A 92 4.19 -7.94 -2.24
C ALA A 92 5.59 -7.32 -2.09
N ILE A 93 5.97 -6.96 -0.87
CA ILE A 93 7.30 -6.42 -0.56
C ILE A 93 8.38 -7.47 -0.87
N GLU A 94 8.22 -8.71 -0.43
CA GLU A 94 9.18 -9.80 -0.68
C GLU A 94 9.41 -10.04 -2.19
N THR A 95 8.32 -10.11 -2.96
CA THR A 95 8.38 -10.34 -4.41
C THR A 95 8.99 -9.12 -5.13
N HIS A 96 8.62 -7.90 -4.72
CA HIS A 96 9.16 -6.67 -5.29
C HIS A 96 10.64 -6.48 -4.96
N GLU A 97 11.07 -6.81 -3.75
CA GLU A 97 12.47 -6.80 -3.33
C GLU A 97 13.31 -7.78 -4.16
N MET A 98 12.81 -9.00 -4.38
CA MET A 98 13.48 -9.98 -5.25
C MET A 98 13.69 -9.44 -6.66
N LEU A 99 12.66 -8.83 -7.27
CA LEU A 99 12.76 -8.21 -8.59
C LEU A 99 13.77 -7.05 -8.61
N TYR A 100 13.81 -6.26 -7.54
CA TYR A 100 14.80 -5.20 -7.37
C TYR A 100 16.23 -5.76 -7.29
N GLN A 101 16.46 -6.89 -6.61
CA GLN A 101 17.75 -7.57 -6.57
C GLN A 101 18.20 -8.04 -7.97
N VAL A 102 17.27 -8.54 -8.79
CA VAL A 102 17.54 -8.91 -10.19
C VAL A 102 17.96 -7.68 -11.00
N ILE A 103 17.25 -6.55 -10.84
CA ILE A 103 17.59 -5.29 -11.52
C ILE A 103 18.96 -4.78 -11.07
N LYS A 104 19.28 -4.80 -9.77
CA LYS A 104 20.61 -4.42 -9.27
C LYS A 104 21.71 -5.27 -9.88
N LYS A 105 21.49 -6.58 -10.03
CA LYS A 105 22.49 -7.51 -10.57
C LYS A 105 22.75 -7.30 -12.06
N HIS A 106 21.71 -7.01 -12.84
CA HIS A 106 21.78 -6.95 -14.30
C HIS A 106 21.65 -5.53 -14.88
N ASN A 107 21.65 -4.50 -14.04
CA ASN A 107 21.35 -3.08 -14.32
C ASN A 107 19.93 -2.80 -14.84
N PHE A 108 19.25 -3.81 -15.36
CA PHE A 108 17.88 -3.73 -15.87
C PHE A 108 17.17 -5.07 -15.68
N LEU A 109 15.85 -5.06 -15.66
CA LEU A 109 15.06 -6.29 -15.55
C LEU A 109 15.19 -7.07 -16.88
N PRO A 110 15.72 -8.31 -16.90
CA PRO A 110 15.69 -9.14 -18.10
C PRO A 110 14.27 -9.63 -18.36
N GLU A 111 13.92 -9.95 -19.61
CA GLU A 111 12.60 -10.44 -19.97
C GLU A 111 12.26 -11.78 -19.32
N ALA A 112 13.28 -12.62 -19.14
CA ALA A 112 13.17 -13.85 -18.38
C ALA A 112 14.43 -14.09 -17.57
N PHE A 113 14.28 -14.54 -16.33
CA PHE A 113 15.39 -14.96 -15.47
C PHE A 113 15.09 -16.29 -14.77
N THR A 114 16.13 -17.09 -14.54
CA THR A 114 16.01 -18.35 -13.80
C THR A 114 15.89 -18.09 -12.29
N THR A 115 15.55 -19.15 -11.54
CA THR A 115 15.51 -19.14 -10.07
C THR A 115 16.80 -18.66 -9.40
N ASP A 116 17.94 -18.75 -10.09
CA ASP A 116 19.26 -18.35 -9.60
C ASP A 116 19.61 -16.89 -9.98
N PHE A 117 18.61 -16.12 -10.41
CA PHE A 117 18.76 -14.76 -10.95
C PHE A 117 19.79 -14.69 -12.09
N ARG A 118 19.82 -15.70 -12.96
CA ARG A 118 20.59 -15.67 -14.21
C ARG A 118 19.68 -15.27 -15.35
N VAL A 119 20.20 -14.49 -16.29
CA VAL A 119 19.45 -14.09 -17.47
C VAL A 119 19.11 -15.34 -18.29
N HIS A 120 17.83 -15.58 -18.51
CA HIS A 120 17.35 -16.58 -19.47
C HIS A 120 17.14 -15.92 -20.84
N TRP A 121 16.44 -14.77 -20.85
CA TRP A 121 16.30 -13.90 -22.02
C TRP A 121 16.58 -12.44 -21.67
N ALA A 122 17.51 -11.83 -22.41
CA ALA A 122 18.01 -10.49 -22.13
C ALA A 122 17.17 -9.36 -22.74
N GLN A 123 16.36 -9.62 -23.78
CA GLN A 123 15.66 -8.58 -24.54
C GLN A 123 14.42 -8.08 -23.78
N HIS A 124 14.44 -6.88 -23.20
CA HIS A 124 13.28 -6.35 -22.46
C HIS A 124 12.64 -5.15 -23.17
N PRO A 125 11.33 -5.20 -23.54
CA PRO A 125 10.66 -4.13 -24.27
C PRO A 125 10.19 -2.95 -23.38
N LEU A 126 10.99 -2.57 -22.37
CA LEU A 126 10.70 -1.46 -21.44
C LEU A 126 9.32 -1.55 -20.80
N ARG A 127 8.95 -2.73 -20.30
CA ARG A 127 7.60 -2.95 -19.80
C ARG A 127 7.37 -2.21 -18.46
N PRO A 128 6.15 -1.68 -18.22
CA PRO A 128 5.90 -0.78 -17.10
C PRO A 128 5.61 -1.48 -15.76
N GLU A 129 5.47 -2.81 -15.73
CA GLU A 129 4.84 -3.52 -14.60
C GLU A 129 5.64 -3.36 -13.30
N PHE A 130 6.97 -3.33 -13.38
CA PHE A 130 7.80 -3.07 -12.19
C PHE A 130 7.59 -1.66 -11.63
N ALA A 131 7.49 -0.65 -12.50
CA ALA A 131 7.22 0.73 -12.09
C ALA A 131 5.79 0.91 -11.57
N GLU A 132 4.82 0.22 -12.15
CA GLU A 132 3.43 0.20 -11.70
C GLU A 132 3.31 -0.38 -10.29
N SER A 133 3.91 -1.55 -10.04
CA SER A 133 3.95 -2.15 -8.71
C SER A 133 4.68 -1.29 -7.69
N THR A 134 5.78 -0.62 -8.10
CA THR A 134 6.49 0.36 -7.26
C THR A 134 5.55 1.49 -6.85
N TYR A 135 4.76 2.02 -7.78
CA TYR A 135 3.79 3.08 -7.50
C TYR A 135 2.71 2.63 -6.52
N PHE A 136 2.17 1.42 -6.66
CA PHE A 136 1.18 0.89 -5.71
C PHE A 136 1.76 0.69 -4.30
N LEU A 137 2.97 0.13 -4.19
CA LEU A 137 3.68 -0.01 -2.93
C LEU A 137 4.02 1.35 -2.30
N TYR A 138 4.41 2.34 -3.10
CA TYR A 138 4.67 3.69 -2.63
C TYR A 138 3.40 4.39 -2.15
N LYS A 139 2.30 4.30 -2.92
CA LYS A 139 1.02 4.94 -2.59
C LYS A 139 0.40 4.42 -1.29
N THR A 140 0.66 3.17 -0.94
CA THR A 140 0.16 2.56 0.30
C THR A 140 1.00 2.91 1.53
N ARG A 141 2.17 3.53 1.35
CA ARG A 141 3.06 3.95 2.42
C ARG A 141 2.90 5.45 2.67
N GLY A 142 2.88 5.84 3.94
CA GLY A 142 2.87 7.24 4.31
C GLY A 142 3.48 7.46 5.69
N PHE A 143 4.22 8.56 5.84
CA PHE A 143 4.71 8.97 7.15
C PHE A 143 3.56 9.53 7.97
N VAL A 144 3.52 9.21 9.25
CA VAL A 144 2.52 9.72 10.18
C VAL A 144 2.99 11.04 10.79
N ALA A 145 2.08 12.00 10.88
CA ALA A 145 2.30 13.27 11.57
C ALA A 145 1.09 13.64 12.42
N THR A 146 1.33 14.12 13.63
CA THR A 146 0.27 14.59 14.52
C THR A 146 -0.21 15.99 14.12
N ILE A 147 -1.52 16.18 14.07
CA ILE A 147 -2.12 17.48 13.73
C ILE A 147 -2.35 18.35 14.96
N LYS A 148 -2.43 19.67 14.76
CA LYS A 148 -2.81 20.66 15.78
C LYS A 148 -3.97 21.54 15.26
N PRO A 149 -5.15 21.55 15.93
CA PRO A 149 -5.46 20.83 17.16
C PRO A 149 -5.61 19.31 16.94
N TYR A 150 -5.31 18.52 17.97
CA TYR A 150 -5.32 17.06 17.88
C TYR A 150 -6.70 16.47 17.56
N ASN A 151 -7.78 17.22 17.81
CA ASN A 151 -9.13 16.82 17.45
C ASN A 151 -9.48 17.06 15.96
N GLY A 152 -8.70 17.82 15.19
CA GLY A 152 -8.97 18.09 13.77
C GLY A 152 -10.31 18.78 13.45
N CYS A 153 -11.00 19.35 14.43
CA CYS A 153 -12.31 19.97 14.24
C CYS A 153 -12.22 21.41 13.72
N SER A 154 -11.10 22.10 13.96
CA SER A 154 -10.82 23.42 13.39
C SER A 154 -9.74 23.33 12.32
N GLU A 155 -9.45 24.48 11.70
CA GLU A 155 -8.34 24.62 10.76
C GLU A 155 -7.01 24.19 11.40
N ILE A 156 -6.19 23.50 10.60
CA ILE A 156 -4.93 22.92 11.04
C ILE A 156 -3.88 24.02 11.11
N THR A 157 -3.28 24.18 12.29
CA THR A 157 -2.30 25.24 12.58
C THR A 157 -0.86 24.86 12.21
N ASN A 158 -0.60 23.57 11.96
CA ASN A 158 0.71 23.04 11.58
C ASN A 158 0.73 22.35 10.19
N PRO A 159 0.26 23.01 9.11
CA PRO A 159 0.17 22.37 7.79
C PRO A 159 1.53 21.89 7.27
N GLU A 160 2.62 22.60 7.56
CA GLU A 160 3.98 22.24 7.10
C GLU A 160 4.44 20.85 7.57
N VAL A 161 4.00 20.40 8.75
CA VAL A 161 4.39 19.09 9.29
C VAL A 161 3.54 17.97 8.69
N VAL A 162 2.32 18.30 8.26
CA VAL A 162 1.26 17.37 7.86
C VAL A 162 1.18 17.19 6.33
N LYS A 163 1.69 18.17 5.58
CA LYS A 163 1.73 18.14 4.12
C LYS A 163 2.43 16.88 3.62
N GLU A 164 1.79 16.17 2.68
CA GLU A 164 2.26 14.90 2.10
C GLU A 164 2.42 13.74 3.12
N LYS A 165 1.84 13.89 4.32
CA LYS A 165 1.84 12.88 5.37
C LYS A 165 0.43 12.42 5.74
N ILE A 166 0.36 11.31 6.47
CA ILE A 166 -0.88 10.80 7.06
C ILE A 166 -1.11 11.55 8.38
N ALA A 167 -2.21 12.28 8.44
CA ALA A 167 -2.60 13.08 9.58
C ALA A 167 -3.16 12.20 10.71
N LEU A 168 -2.49 12.17 11.86
CA LEU A 168 -2.94 11.50 13.06
C LEU A 168 -3.72 12.45 13.96
N MET A 169 -4.94 12.07 14.31
CA MET A 169 -5.86 12.86 15.12
C MET A 169 -6.68 11.98 16.06
N GLN A 170 -7.36 12.59 17.02
CA GLN A 170 -8.27 11.91 17.92
C GLN A 170 -9.73 12.10 17.52
N ARG A 171 -10.57 11.17 17.96
CA ARG A 171 -12.01 11.36 18.04
C ARG A 171 -12.32 12.61 18.86
N GLY A 172 -13.36 13.33 18.44
CA GLY A 172 -13.77 14.58 19.07
C GLY A 172 -15.24 14.87 18.77
N GLN A 173 -15.65 16.12 18.98
CA GLN A 173 -17.05 16.52 18.85
C GLN A 173 -17.54 16.72 17.39
N CYS A 174 -16.63 16.73 16.42
CA CYS A 174 -16.94 16.91 15.00
C CYS A 174 -17.00 15.57 14.24
N MET A 175 -17.68 15.61 13.09
CA MET A 175 -17.88 14.43 12.22
C MET A 175 -16.60 14.07 11.44
N PHE A 176 -16.51 12.82 10.96
CA PHE A 176 -15.35 12.34 10.20
C PHE A 176 -15.15 13.07 8.87
N ALA A 177 -16.25 13.37 8.16
CA ALA A 177 -16.20 14.12 6.91
C ALA A 177 -15.60 15.52 7.09
N GLU A 178 -15.90 16.18 8.21
CA GLU A 178 -15.35 17.51 8.52
C GLU A 178 -13.85 17.45 8.80
N LYS A 179 -13.40 16.48 9.59
CA LYS A 179 -11.97 16.22 9.83
C LYS A 179 -11.22 15.96 8.52
N ALA A 180 -11.79 15.12 7.64
CA ALA A 180 -11.22 14.80 6.34
C ALA A 180 -11.04 16.05 5.46
N ARG A 181 -12.03 16.96 5.44
CA ARG A 181 -11.89 18.23 4.72
C ARG A 181 -10.81 19.13 5.31
N ASN A 182 -10.71 19.22 6.63
CA ASN A 182 -9.71 20.06 7.30
C ASN A 182 -8.28 19.59 7.02
N ILE A 183 -8.01 18.29 7.10
CA ILE A 183 -6.68 17.75 6.80
C ILE A 183 -6.38 17.74 5.29
N GLN A 184 -7.39 17.55 4.43
CA GLN A 184 -7.22 17.66 2.98
C GLN A 184 -6.80 19.08 2.58
N LYS A 185 -7.42 20.10 3.20
CA LYS A 185 -7.00 21.51 3.02
C LYS A 185 -5.56 21.76 3.51
N ALA A 186 -5.13 21.05 4.56
CA ALA A 186 -3.77 21.11 5.05
C ALA A 186 -2.75 20.35 4.16
N GLY A 187 -3.20 19.66 3.11
CA GLY A 187 -2.34 18.92 2.18
C GLY A 187 -1.94 17.52 2.65
N ALA A 188 -2.69 16.93 3.59
CA ALA A 188 -2.49 15.54 4.01
C ALA A 188 -2.84 14.56 2.88
N ILE A 189 -2.13 13.42 2.81
CA ILE A 189 -2.42 12.34 1.83
C ILE A 189 -3.41 11.29 2.37
N GLY A 190 -3.75 11.36 3.65
CA GLY A 190 -4.67 10.48 4.35
C GLY A 190 -4.83 10.87 5.82
N GLY A 191 -5.78 10.28 6.52
CA GLY A 191 -6.01 10.56 7.94
C GLY A 191 -6.30 9.31 8.78
N ILE A 192 -5.77 9.28 9.99
CA ILE A 192 -6.01 8.25 11.00
C ILE A 192 -6.63 8.92 12.23
N VAL A 193 -7.80 8.44 12.64
CA VAL A 193 -8.53 8.94 13.80
C VAL A 193 -8.48 7.89 14.91
N ILE A 194 -7.91 8.23 16.06
CA ILE A 194 -7.82 7.36 17.23
C ILE A 194 -9.01 7.60 18.16
N ASP A 195 -9.62 6.52 18.66
CA ASP A 195 -10.68 6.58 19.66
C ASP A 195 -10.21 7.21 20.98
N ASP A 196 -11.07 8.03 21.57
CA ASP A 196 -10.84 8.69 22.85
C ASP A 196 -11.24 7.83 24.05
N ASN A 197 -11.99 6.75 23.82
CA ASN A 197 -12.36 5.81 24.87
C ASN A 197 -11.18 4.89 25.25
N GLU A 198 -10.63 5.09 26.44
CA GLU A 198 -9.51 4.31 26.96
C GLU A 198 -9.85 2.81 27.06
N GLY A 199 -8.95 1.96 26.56
CA GLY A 199 -9.12 0.50 26.61
C GLY A 199 -10.00 -0.10 25.51
N SER A 200 -10.56 0.71 24.61
CA SER A 200 -11.20 0.24 23.38
C SER A 200 -10.20 -0.50 22.48
N SER A 201 -10.67 -1.56 21.81
CA SER A 201 -9.88 -2.40 20.90
C SER A 201 -10.78 -3.02 19.84
N SER A 202 -10.20 -3.37 18.69
CA SER A 202 -10.92 -4.08 17.62
C SER A 202 -11.44 -5.44 18.04
N ASP A 203 -10.88 -6.03 19.10
CA ASP A 203 -11.26 -7.36 19.58
C ASP A 203 -12.53 -7.33 20.43
N THR A 204 -12.87 -6.17 21.03
CA THR A 204 -13.93 -6.06 22.04
C THR A 204 -15.08 -5.14 21.63
N ALA A 205 -14.89 -4.27 20.64
CA ALA A 205 -15.90 -3.32 20.20
C ALA A 205 -16.26 -3.54 18.72
N PRO A 206 -17.56 -3.52 18.35
CA PRO A 206 -17.96 -3.61 16.95
C PRO A 206 -17.50 -2.37 16.19
N LEU A 207 -17.10 -2.56 14.93
CA LEU A 207 -16.77 -1.47 14.03
C LEU A 207 -17.99 -0.57 13.81
N PHE A 208 -17.80 0.73 13.98
CA PHE A 208 -18.84 1.72 13.74
C PHE A 208 -18.77 2.22 12.30
N GLN A 209 -19.92 2.46 11.67
CA GLN A 209 -19.97 3.19 10.40
C GLN A 209 -19.64 4.65 10.65
N MET A 210 -18.67 5.16 9.89
CA MET A 210 -18.24 6.56 9.97
C MET A 210 -19.44 7.47 9.63
N ALA A 211 -19.88 8.26 10.60
CA ALA A 211 -21.01 9.15 10.40
C ALA A 211 -20.64 10.27 9.41
N GLY A 212 -21.41 10.35 8.32
CA GLY A 212 -21.41 11.49 7.42
C GLY A 212 -22.04 12.72 8.08
N ASP A 213 -21.63 13.90 7.65
CA ASP A 213 -22.11 15.20 8.15
C ASP A 213 -23.42 15.66 7.47
N GLY A 214 -24.09 14.78 6.73
CA GLY A 214 -25.29 15.08 5.94
C GLY A 214 -25.03 15.95 4.70
N LYS A 215 -23.76 16.28 4.40
CA LYS A 215 -23.36 16.98 3.17
C LYS A 215 -22.87 15.96 2.15
N ASN A 216 -22.81 16.39 0.88
CA ASN A 216 -22.23 15.56 -0.16
C ASN A 216 -20.74 15.31 0.15
N THR A 217 -20.26 14.08 -0.04
CA THR A 217 -18.90 13.63 0.30
C THR A 217 -17.98 13.54 -0.92
N ASP A 218 -18.46 13.90 -2.10
CA ASP A 218 -17.70 13.87 -3.37
C ASP A 218 -16.44 14.76 -3.34
N ASP A 219 -16.35 15.70 -2.40
CA ASP A 219 -15.20 16.58 -2.23
C ASP A 219 -14.04 15.96 -1.43
N ILE A 220 -14.25 14.81 -0.78
CA ILE A 220 -13.23 14.11 0.01
C ILE A 220 -12.56 13.06 -0.87
N THR A 221 -11.28 13.26 -1.18
CA THR A 221 -10.48 12.37 -2.04
C THR A 221 -9.45 11.55 -1.28
N ILE A 222 -9.20 11.90 -0.01
CA ILE A 222 -8.21 11.26 0.83
C ILE A 222 -8.80 10.07 1.61
N PRO A 223 -8.03 8.98 1.81
CA PRO A 223 -8.45 7.87 2.64
C PRO A 223 -8.45 8.24 4.12
N MET A 224 -9.49 7.81 4.85
CA MET A 224 -9.64 8.00 6.28
C MET A 224 -9.77 6.65 6.98
N LEU A 225 -9.02 6.46 8.06
CA LEU A 225 -9.04 5.25 8.89
C LEU A 225 -9.41 5.62 10.33
N PHE A 226 -10.17 4.75 10.99
CA PHE A 226 -10.44 4.84 12.42
C PHE A 226 -9.71 3.71 13.15
N LEU A 227 -9.08 4.03 14.27
CA LEU A 227 -8.39 3.08 15.15
C LEU A 227 -8.93 3.21 16.56
N PHE A 228 -9.03 2.08 17.25
CA PHE A 228 -9.34 2.07 18.67
C PHE A 228 -8.12 2.51 19.50
N ASN A 229 -8.35 2.78 20.77
CA ASN A 229 -7.36 3.39 21.65
C ASN A 229 -6.11 2.51 21.83
N LYS A 230 -6.27 1.19 22.01
CA LYS A 230 -5.13 0.29 22.21
C LYS A 230 -4.19 0.26 21.01
N GLU A 231 -4.73 0.13 19.81
CA GLU A 231 -3.97 0.06 18.55
C GLU A 231 -3.38 1.44 18.20
N GLY A 232 -4.13 2.51 18.46
CA GLY A 232 -3.67 3.89 18.29
C GLY A 232 -2.49 4.24 19.20
N ASN A 233 -2.48 3.75 20.44
CA ASN A 233 -1.36 3.96 21.38
C ASN A 233 -0.05 3.39 20.84
N ILE A 234 -0.08 2.28 20.09
CA ILE A 234 1.13 1.70 19.53
C ILE A 234 1.79 2.66 18.51
N ILE A 235 0.98 3.36 17.70
CA ILE A 235 1.48 4.40 16.79
C ILE A 235 2.00 5.60 17.59
N LEU A 236 1.28 6.03 18.61
CA LEU A 236 1.67 7.17 19.44
C LEU A 236 2.99 6.94 20.17
N ASP A 237 3.19 5.73 20.69
CA ASP A 237 4.44 5.34 21.34
C ASP A 237 5.58 5.24 20.33
N ALA A 238 5.31 4.70 19.13
CA ALA A 238 6.29 4.69 18.04
C ALA A 238 6.70 6.13 17.61
N ILE A 239 5.77 7.09 17.58
CA ILE A 239 6.09 8.49 17.24
C ILE A 239 6.92 9.17 18.32
N ARG A 240 6.78 8.74 19.59
CA ARG A 240 7.58 9.27 20.71
C ARG A 240 9.00 8.70 20.71
N GLU A 241 9.13 7.44 20.33
CA GLU A 241 10.40 6.71 20.35
C GLU A 241 11.23 6.96 19.08
N TYR A 242 10.58 7.14 17.93
CA TYR A 242 11.23 7.28 16.63
C TYR A 242 10.92 8.64 15.99
N GLU A 243 11.92 9.25 15.34
CA GLU A 243 11.80 10.57 14.68
C GLU A 243 10.81 10.57 13.50
N SER A 244 10.64 9.43 12.84
CA SER A 244 9.71 9.24 11.73
C SER A 244 9.07 7.86 11.77
N VAL A 245 7.74 7.81 11.82
CA VAL A 245 6.98 6.55 11.73
C VAL A 245 6.32 6.48 10.37
N GLU A 246 6.64 5.43 9.62
CA GLU A 246 5.98 5.09 8.37
C GLU A 246 4.89 4.05 8.64
N VAL A 247 3.67 4.31 8.18
CA VAL A 247 2.58 3.34 8.25
C VAL A 247 2.13 2.96 6.85
N LEU A 248 1.61 1.75 6.79
CA LEU A 248 1.13 1.11 5.58
C LEU A 248 -0.38 0.95 5.69
N LEU A 249 -1.11 1.58 4.77
CA LEU A 249 -2.56 1.45 4.70
C LEU A 249 -2.91 0.28 3.77
N SER A 250 -3.53 -0.74 4.32
CA SER A 250 -4.03 -1.91 3.60
C SER A 250 -5.53 -2.04 3.76
N ASP A 251 -6.22 -2.62 2.78
CA ASP A 251 -7.67 -2.89 2.86
C ASP A 251 -8.01 -4.15 3.70
N LYS A 252 -7.02 -4.88 4.25
CA LYS A 252 -7.25 -6.14 4.98
C LYS A 252 -6.31 -6.46 6.16
N ALA A 253 -6.87 -6.95 7.27
CA ALA A 253 -6.16 -7.77 8.26
C ALA A 253 -5.95 -9.18 7.71
N LYS A 254 -4.74 -9.66 7.95
CA LYS A 254 -4.31 -11.04 7.91
C LYS A 254 -4.36 -11.47 9.38
N ASP A 255 -5.40 -12.21 9.72
CA ASP A 255 -5.49 -12.95 10.98
C ASP A 255 -4.20 -13.76 11.16
N ARG A 256 -3.39 -13.41 12.17
CA ARG A 256 -2.30 -14.27 12.61
C ARG A 256 -2.87 -15.34 13.54
N GLY A 257 -3.44 -16.41 12.97
CA GLY A 257 -3.77 -17.71 13.61
C GLY A 257 -4.71 -17.65 14.84
N ALA A 258 -5.78 -18.42 14.97
CA ALA A 258 -6.10 -19.74 14.46
C ALA A 258 -7.63 -19.93 14.55
N ASP A 259 -8.18 -20.83 13.72
CA ASP A 259 -9.47 -21.52 13.91
C ASP A 259 -10.56 -20.78 14.72
N ALA A 260 -11.26 -19.83 14.11
CA ALA A 260 -12.61 -19.48 14.57
C ALA A 260 -13.43 -18.80 13.48
N LEU A 261 -14.67 -19.25 13.39
CA LEU A 261 -15.77 -18.70 12.62
C LEU A 261 -16.04 -17.23 13.02
N PHE A 262 -16.66 -16.50 12.09
CA PHE A 262 -17.25 -15.15 12.19
C PHE A 262 -16.37 -13.98 11.74
N GLY A 263 -16.97 -13.21 10.83
CA GLY A 263 -16.34 -12.11 10.12
C GLY A 263 -15.94 -10.96 11.04
N SER A 264 -14.81 -10.35 10.70
CA SER A 264 -14.43 -9.03 11.15
C SER A 264 -13.39 -8.48 10.19
N SER A 265 -13.68 -7.30 9.64
CA SER A 265 -12.76 -6.49 8.85
C SER A 265 -11.87 -5.70 9.82
N SER A 266 -10.89 -6.37 10.39
CA SER A 266 -9.79 -5.74 11.13
C SER A 266 -8.65 -5.43 10.14
N PHE A 267 -7.62 -4.65 10.53
CA PHE A 267 -6.50 -4.26 9.65
C PHE A 267 -5.14 -4.70 10.21
N VAL A 268 -4.19 -5.15 9.37
CA VAL A 268 -2.85 -5.58 9.82
C VAL A 268 -1.99 -4.37 10.12
N PHE A 269 -1.55 -4.28 11.37
CA PHE A 269 -0.33 -3.59 11.73
C PHE A 269 0.86 -4.52 11.52
N ASP A 270 1.76 -4.17 10.61
CA ASP A 270 3.12 -4.71 10.67
C ASP A 270 4.02 -3.67 11.32
N ILE A 271 3.95 -3.60 12.64
CA ILE A 271 5.12 -3.18 13.40
C ILE A 271 6.03 -4.40 13.40
N GLY A 272 6.75 -4.54 12.29
CA GLY A 272 7.75 -5.58 12.15
C GLY A 272 8.71 -5.42 13.33
N ASN A 273 8.83 -6.48 14.13
CA ASN A 273 9.89 -6.63 15.11
C ASN A 273 11.16 -5.97 14.57
N GLY A 274 11.72 -5.02 15.33
CA GLY A 274 12.77 -4.08 14.97
C GLY A 274 14.13 -4.70 14.62
N PHE A 275 14.15 -5.61 13.65
CA PHE A 275 15.35 -6.32 13.22
C PHE A 275 15.48 -6.40 11.68
N LEU A 276 14.39 -6.44 10.91
CA LEU A 276 14.48 -6.57 9.44
C LEU A 276 14.52 -5.24 8.67
N MET A 277 14.03 -4.13 9.23
CA MET A 277 14.07 -2.82 8.57
C MET A 277 15.44 -2.12 8.66
N LYS A 278 16.28 -2.52 9.63
CA LYS A 278 17.65 -1.99 9.75
C LYS A 278 18.56 -2.45 8.59
N GLN A 279 18.27 -3.59 7.96
CA GLN A 279 19.07 -4.09 6.84
C GLN A 279 18.72 -3.37 5.52
N LEU A 280 17.43 -3.15 5.24
CA LEU A 280 16.95 -2.57 3.98
C LEU A 280 17.13 -1.05 3.88
N ILE A 281 16.96 -0.31 4.99
CA ILE A 281 17.16 1.16 5.00
C ILE A 281 18.66 1.51 5.03
N SER A 282 19.51 0.64 5.62
CA SER A 282 20.97 0.82 5.62
C SER A 282 21.58 0.68 4.22
N GLU A 283 20.99 -0.12 3.32
CA GLU A 283 21.52 -0.30 1.95
C GLU A 283 20.95 0.69 0.92
N MET A 284 19.80 1.31 1.19
CA MET A 284 19.24 2.36 0.33
C MET A 284 19.87 3.74 0.59
N CYS A 285 20.29 4.03 1.82
CA CYS A 285 20.91 5.31 2.18
C CYS A 285 22.40 5.44 1.78
N HIS A 286 23.05 4.38 1.28
CA HIS A 286 24.43 4.47 0.77
C HIS A 286 24.58 5.20 -0.58
N TYR A 287 23.48 5.65 -1.20
CA TYR A 287 23.47 6.33 -2.49
C TYR A 287 23.13 7.84 -2.43
N LEU A 288 23.01 8.43 -1.24
CA LEU A 288 22.92 9.88 -1.09
C LEU A 288 24.29 10.43 -0.67
N PRO A 289 24.89 11.37 -1.43
CA PRO A 289 26.14 11.98 -1.00
C PRO A 289 25.93 12.77 0.30
N PRO A 290 26.89 12.74 1.25
CA PRO A 290 26.79 13.54 2.47
C PRO A 290 26.78 15.04 2.14
N LEU A 291 25.98 15.80 2.90
CA LEU A 291 25.94 17.26 2.82
C LEU A 291 27.34 17.86 3.04
N PRO A 292 27.77 18.84 2.23
CA PRO A 292 29.01 19.58 2.51
C PRO A 292 28.86 20.40 3.79
N SER A 293 29.88 20.32 4.64
CA SER A 293 30.08 21.10 5.87
C SER A 293 30.13 22.60 5.64
#